data_AF-A0AAV5SPS2-F1
#
_entry.id   AF-A0AAV5SPS2-F1
#
_cell.length_a   1.000
_cell.length_b   1.000
_cell.length_c   1.000
_cell.angle_alpha   90.00
_cell.angle_beta   90.00
_cell.angle_gamma   90.00
#
_symmetry.space_group_name_H-M   'P 1'
#
loop_
_entity.id
_entity.type
_entity.pdbx_description
1 polymer ?
#
loop_
_entity_poly.entity_id
_entity_poly.type
_entity_poly.pdbx_seq_one_letter_code
_entity_poly.pdbx_strand_id
1 'polypeptide(L)'
;MAVLEHKITFEPPKYVTFKPIPEEQTKDVIISNTYNQAVMFKMKTTRPGVFKMKPVFFSLQPNQKKAIKLHYVGCPEGVKPNLKDRFSVIMAIVPKDAPPDWDVEKVWEDQKMQVELADSVKRRVLRIHYEGYEVPVDAPEKSAKSKKKKKGGSKESIDEKKIEREKMAAAVAANALAQAAGQPQPFPHIQPIVYIVYQGLPPKEDGVEAK
;
A
#
# COMPACT_ATOMS: atom_id res chain seq x y z
N MET A 1 -25.47 -1.91 1.51
CA MET A 1 -24.18 -1.69 0.82
C MET A 1 -23.16 -2.80 1.15
N ALA A 2 -23.46 -4.08 0.87
CA ALA A 2 -22.59 -5.24 1.15
C ALA A 2 -22.54 -6.26 -0.01
N VAL A 3 -22.90 -5.82 -1.22
CA VAL A 3 -23.33 -6.71 -2.31
C VAL A 3 -22.15 -7.33 -3.06
N LEU A 4 -20.98 -6.67 -3.12
CA LEU A 4 -19.86 -7.12 -3.97
C LEU A 4 -19.17 -8.39 -3.44
N GLU A 5 -18.97 -8.49 -2.13
CA GLU A 5 -18.15 -9.56 -1.54
C GLU A 5 -18.75 -10.96 -1.70
N HIS A 6 -20.08 -11.06 -1.75
CA HIS A 6 -20.79 -12.33 -1.95
C HIS A 6 -20.94 -12.70 -3.43
N LYS A 7 -20.61 -11.79 -4.34
CA LYS A 7 -20.78 -11.95 -5.79
C LYS A 7 -19.47 -12.12 -6.54
N ILE A 8 -18.34 -11.92 -5.86
CA ILE A 8 -17.02 -12.25 -6.40
C ILE A 8 -16.49 -13.45 -5.65
N THR A 9 -16.26 -14.55 -6.35
CA THR A 9 -15.68 -15.77 -5.75
C THR A 9 -14.19 -15.86 -6.07
N PHE A 10 -13.45 -16.41 -5.11
CA PHE A 10 -12.01 -16.62 -5.18
C PHE A 10 -11.73 -18.10 -4.96
N GLU A 11 -10.95 -18.70 -5.83
CA GLU A 11 -10.47 -20.07 -5.71
C GLU A 11 -8.95 -20.06 -5.77
N PRO A 12 -8.24 -20.29 -4.65
CA PRO A 12 -8.75 -20.58 -3.31
C PRO A 12 -9.34 -19.35 -2.57
N PRO A 13 -10.27 -19.54 -1.60
CA PRO A 13 -11.07 -18.45 -1.03
C PRO A 13 -10.44 -17.66 0.13
N LYS A 14 -9.45 -18.24 0.82
CA LYS A 14 -8.89 -17.69 2.07
C LYS A 14 -7.37 -17.61 2.07
N TYR A 15 -6.71 -18.65 1.62
CA TYR A 15 -5.26 -18.74 1.65
C TYR A 15 -4.69 -19.39 0.39
N VAL A 16 -3.46 -19.01 0.07
CA VAL A 16 -2.65 -19.64 -0.98
C VAL A 16 -1.43 -20.25 -0.30
N THR A 17 -1.16 -21.52 -0.60
CA THR A 17 -0.05 -22.25 0.04
C THR A 17 1.19 -22.22 -0.85
N PHE A 18 2.32 -21.84 -0.27
CA PHE A 18 3.65 -21.91 -0.89
C PHE A 18 4.59 -22.73 -0.02
N LYS A 19 5.54 -23.43 -0.64
CA LYS A 19 6.64 -24.08 0.08
C LYS A 19 7.73 -23.03 0.37
N PRO A 20 8.27 -22.95 1.60
CA PRO A 20 9.33 -22.01 1.94
C PRO A 20 10.70 -22.52 1.46
N ILE A 21 10.82 -22.81 0.16
CA ILE A 21 12.06 -23.26 -0.51
C ILE A 21 12.65 -22.10 -1.33
N PRO A 22 13.96 -22.15 -1.67
CA PRO A 22 14.60 -21.14 -2.53
C PRO A 22 14.18 -21.23 -4.01
N GLU A 23 13.37 -22.22 -4.37
CA GLU A 23 12.87 -22.38 -5.74
C GLU A 23 11.65 -21.53 -6.03
N GLU A 24 11.58 -21.05 -7.27
CA GLU A 24 10.43 -20.32 -7.77
C GLU A 24 9.18 -21.20 -7.82
N GLN A 25 8.06 -20.67 -7.33
CA GLN A 25 6.77 -21.36 -7.36
C GLN A 25 5.72 -20.47 -7.99
N THR A 26 4.85 -21.08 -8.79
CA THR A 26 3.69 -20.40 -9.36
C THR A 26 2.42 -21.06 -8.84
N LYS A 27 1.46 -20.24 -8.40
CA LYS A 27 0.12 -20.67 -7.99
C LYS A 27 -0.91 -19.83 -8.71
N ASP A 28 -1.96 -20.49 -9.19
CA ASP A 28 -3.04 -19.81 -9.88
C ASP A 28 -4.20 -19.55 -8.91
N VAL A 29 -4.72 -18.32 -8.93
CA VAL A 29 -5.94 -17.93 -8.23
C VAL A 29 -7.00 -17.59 -9.27
N ILE A 30 -8.13 -18.28 -9.22
CA ILE A 30 -9.25 -18.01 -10.11
C ILE A 30 -10.19 -17.05 -9.41
N ILE A 31 -10.50 -15.96 -10.08
CA ILE A 31 -11.52 -15.00 -9.66
C ILE A 31 -12.70 -15.10 -10.61
N SER A 32 -13.90 -15.27 -10.07
CA SER A 32 -15.14 -15.27 -10.85
C SER A 32 -16.05 -14.10 -10.46
N ASN A 33 -16.62 -13.45 -11.46
CA ASN A 33 -17.59 -12.39 -11.29
C ASN A 33 -19.00 -12.94 -11.53
N THR A 34 -19.76 -13.22 -10.47
CA THR A 34 -21.19 -13.57 -10.57
C THR A 34 -22.10 -12.36 -10.40
N TYR A 35 -21.53 -11.15 -10.40
CA TYR A 35 -22.29 -9.92 -10.40
C TYR A 35 -22.81 -9.58 -11.80
N ASN A 36 -23.87 -8.78 -11.86
CA ASN A 36 -24.49 -8.34 -13.10
C ASN A 36 -23.80 -7.11 -13.71
N GLN A 37 -22.72 -6.60 -13.11
CA GLN A 37 -21.92 -5.50 -13.64
C GLN A 37 -20.46 -5.89 -13.74
N ALA A 38 -19.73 -5.18 -14.60
CA ALA A 38 -18.29 -5.31 -14.69
C ALA A 38 -17.64 -4.82 -13.38
N VAL A 39 -16.59 -5.50 -12.97
CA VAL A 39 -15.83 -5.17 -11.76
C VAL A 39 -14.36 -5.04 -12.14
N MET A 40 -13.73 -3.96 -11.69
CA MET A 40 -12.31 -3.72 -11.87
C MET A 40 -11.54 -4.16 -10.63
N PHE A 41 -10.33 -4.65 -10.85
CA PHE A 41 -9.48 -5.26 -9.84
C PHE A 41 -8.09 -4.63 -9.85
N LYS A 42 -7.55 -4.43 -8.66
CA LYS A 42 -6.16 -4.04 -8.40
C LYS A 42 -5.58 -4.95 -7.33
N MET A 43 -4.56 -5.71 -7.71
CA MET A 43 -3.87 -6.61 -6.81
C MET A 43 -2.69 -5.90 -6.10
N LYS A 44 -2.47 -6.20 -4.83
CA LYS A 44 -1.35 -5.71 -4.01
C LYS A 44 -0.76 -6.84 -3.18
N THR A 45 0.50 -6.72 -2.78
CA THR A 45 1.17 -7.65 -1.84
C THR A 45 1.89 -6.86 -0.75
N THR A 46 2.14 -7.50 0.39
CA THR A 46 3.00 -6.95 1.46
C THR A 46 4.48 -7.01 1.11
N ARG A 47 4.91 -7.90 0.21
CA ARG A 47 6.31 -8.07 -0.19
C ARG A 47 6.46 -8.18 -1.71
N PRO A 48 6.47 -7.06 -2.45
CA PRO A 48 6.60 -7.07 -3.91
C PRO A 48 7.94 -7.63 -4.42
N GLY A 49 9.00 -7.61 -3.59
CA GLY A 49 10.29 -8.18 -3.96
C GLY A 49 10.28 -9.71 -4.07
N VAL A 50 9.42 -10.40 -3.31
CA VAL A 50 9.38 -11.87 -3.27
C VAL A 50 8.11 -12.43 -3.90
N PHE A 51 7.03 -11.68 -3.87
CA PHE A 51 5.76 -12.06 -4.48
C PHE A 51 5.46 -11.17 -5.68
N LYS A 52 5.41 -11.76 -6.86
CA LYS A 52 4.96 -11.13 -8.10
C LYS A 52 3.59 -11.69 -8.48
N MET A 53 2.82 -10.94 -9.27
CA MET A 53 1.52 -11.39 -9.74
C MET A 53 1.24 -10.86 -11.13
N LYS A 54 0.54 -11.65 -11.95
CA LYS A 54 0.14 -11.28 -13.30
C LYS A 54 -1.26 -11.82 -13.61
N PRO A 55 -2.22 -10.98 -14.05
CA PRO A 55 -2.16 -9.51 -14.15
C PRO A 55 -2.27 -8.80 -12.79
N VAL A 56 -1.76 -7.56 -12.68
CA VAL A 56 -1.91 -6.69 -11.49
C VAL A 56 -3.21 -5.89 -11.54
N PHE A 57 -3.52 -5.36 -12.72
CA PHE A 57 -4.73 -4.61 -13.03
C PHE A 57 -5.51 -5.35 -14.10
N PHE A 58 -6.81 -5.50 -13.90
CA PHE A 58 -7.71 -6.07 -14.89
C PHE A 58 -9.16 -5.75 -14.55
N SER A 59 -10.04 -5.90 -15.53
CA SER A 59 -11.49 -5.88 -15.34
C SER A 59 -12.07 -7.25 -15.68
N LEU A 60 -13.18 -7.61 -15.03
CA LEU A 60 -13.98 -8.79 -15.36
C LEU A 60 -15.39 -8.37 -15.70
N GLN A 61 -15.85 -8.82 -16.87
CA GLN A 61 -17.24 -8.67 -17.27
C GLN A 61 -18.15 -9.59 -16.42
N PRO A 62 -19.46 -9.31 -16.41
CA PRO A 62 -20.43 -10.19 -15.75
C PRO A 62 -20.29 -11.65 -16.21
N ASN A 63 -20.40 -12.58 -15.26
CA ASN A 63 -20.32 -14.03 -15.47
C ASN A 63 -18.99 -14.54 -16.07
N GLN A 64 -17.92 -13.74 -16.01
CA GLN A 64 -16.60 -14.16 -16.44
C GLN A 64 -15.71 -14.60 -15.28
N LYS A 65 -14.74 -15.46 -15.60
CA LYS A 65 -13.69 -15.90 -14.69
C LYS A 65 -12.32 -15.61 -15.28
N LYS A 66 -11.34 -15.35 -14.42
CA LYS A 66 -9.95 -15.14 -14.83
C LYS A 66 -8.99 -15.73 -13.82
N ALA A 67 -7.97 -16.40 -14.35
CA ALA A 67 -6.87 -16.92 -13.56
C ALA A 67 -5.78 -15.86 -13.43
N ILE A 68 -5.30 -15.65 -12.21
CA ILE A 68 -4.19 -14.77 -11.87
C ILE A 68 -3.05 -15.64 -11.40
N LYS A 69 -1.88 -15.48 -12.04
CA LYS A 69 -0.66 -16.20 -11.65
C LYS A 69 0.02 -15.45 -10.53
N LEU A 70 0.17 -16.10 -9.39
CA LEU A 70 0.96 -15.63 -8.25
C LEU A 70 2.32 -16.33 -8.30
N HIS A 71 3.37 -15.54 -8.46
CA HIS A 71 4.75 -16.01 -8.49
C HIS A 71 5.40 -15.73 -7.15
N TYR A 72 5.99 -16.76 -6.58
CA TYR A 72 6.85 -16.70 -5.41
C TYR A 72 8.28 -16.95 -5.87
N VAL A 73 9.16 -15.97 -5.68
CA VAL A 73 10.56 -16.02 -6.13
C VAL A 73 11.41 -16.99 -5.30
N GLY A 74 10.92 -17.43 -4.15
CA GLY A 74 11.65 -18.28 -3.21
C GLY A 74 12.08 -17.53 -1.95
N CYS A 75 12.44 -18.28 -0.91
CA CYS A 75 13.07 -17.72 0.29
C CYS A 75 14.58 -17.98 0.23
N PRO A 76 15.44 -16.97 0.46
CA PRO A 76 16.87 -17.23 0.63
C PRO A 76 17.11 -18.22 1.78
N GLU A 77 18.12 -19.07 1.61
CA GLU A 77 18.48 -20.09 2.60
C GLU A 77 18.82 -19.42 3.95
N GLY A 78 18.29 -19.97 5.04
CA GLY A 78 18.46 -19.41 6.40
C GLY A 78 17.51 -18.25 6.77
N VAL A 79 16.74 -17.71 5.83
CA VAL A 79 15.74 -16.67 6.13
C VAL A 79 14.39 -17.30 6.44
N LYS A 80 13.84 -17.03 7.63
CA LYS A 80 12.51 -17.51 8.01
C LYS A 80 11.41 -16.79 7.21
N PRO A 81 10.37 -17.51 6.73
CA PRO A 81 9.25 -16.89 6.04
C PRO A 81 8.44 -15.99 6.97
N ASN A 82 7.96 -14.86 6.45
CA ASN A 82 7.11 -13.95 7.22
C ASN A 82 5.65 -14.40 7.16
N LEU A 83 5.16 -15.01 8.25
CA LEU A 83 3.79 -15.55 8.35
C LEU A 83 2.68 -14.48 8.27
N LYS A 84 3.03 -13.18 8.28
CA LYS A 84 2.08 -12.06 8.11
C LYS A 84 1.91 -11.62 6.66
N ASP A 85 2.60 -12.28 5.73
CA ASP A 85 2.51 -11.96 4.31
C ASP A 85 1.11 -12.23 3.74
N ARG A 86 0.65 -11.32 2.88
CA ARG A 86 -0.69 -11.38 2.30
C ARG A 86 -0.76 -10.72 0.93
N PHE A 87 -1.65 -11.23 0.10
CA PHE A 87 -2.17 -10.53 -1.06
C PHE A 87 -3.43 -9.76 -0.68
N SER A 88 -3.59 -8.58 -1.24
CA SER A 88 -4.79 -7.76 -1.09
C SER A 88 -5.35 -7.47 -2.46
N VAL A 89 -6.61 -7.84 -2.66
CA VAL A 89 -7.36 -7.62 -3.89
C VAL A 89 -8.32 -6.48 -3.63
N ILE A 90 -8.10 -5.36 -4.31
CA ILE A 90 -8.99 -4.21 -4.28
C ILE A 90 -9.91 -4.33 -5.48
N MET A 91 -11.21 -4.17 -5.25
CA MET A 91 -12.28 -4.37 -6.22
C MET A 91 -13.15 -3.11 -6.24
N ALA A 92 -13.66 -2.74 -7.40
CA ALA A 92 -14.64 -1.65 -7.53
C ALA A 92 -15.59 -1.92 -8.68
N ILE A 93 -16.82 -1.42 -8.56
CA ILE A 93 -17.84 -1.56 -9.62
C ILE A 93 -17.48 -0.58 -10.72
N VAL A 94 -17.52 -1.03 -11.96
CA VAL A 94 -17.37 -0.16 -13.13
C VAL A 94 -18.70 0.59 -13.35
N PRO A 95 -18.70 1.94 -13.38
CA PRO A 95 -19.86 2.75 -13.74
C PRO A 95 -20.47 2.33 -15.07
N LYS A 96 -21.79 2.49 -15.23
CA LYS A 96 -22.48 2.12 -16.47
C LYS A 96 -22.13 3.05 -17.63
N ASP A 97 -21.79 4.30 -17.32
CA ASP A 97 -21.44 5.33 -18.30
C ASP A 97 -19.97 5.27 -18.74
N ALA A 98 -19.28 4.20 -18.36
CA ALA A 98 -17.88 3.97 -18.66
C ALA A 98 -17.64 3.73 -20.17
N PRO A 99 -16.54 4.27 -20.73
CA PRO A 99 -16.11 3.92 -22.07
C PRO A 99 -15.78 2.41 -22.21
N PRO A 100 -16.00 1.80 -23.38
CA PRO A 100 -15.69 0.38 -23.61
C PRO A 100 -14.18 0.08 -23.57
N ASP A 101 -13.33 1.04 -23.96
CA ASP A 101 -11.86 0.91 -24.01
C ASP A 101 -11.17 1.43 -22.74
N TRP A 102 -11.77 1.19 -21.58
CA TRP A 102 -11.24 1.74 -20.34
C TRP A 102 -9.92 1.08 -19.95
N ASP A 103 -8.85 1.88 -19.91
CA ASP A 103 -7.56 1.48 -19.37
C ASP A 103 -7.62 1.42 -17.83
N VAL A 104 -7.80 0.21 -17.30
CA VAL A 104 -7.99 -0.07 -15.87
C VAL A 104 -6.87 0.55 -15.02
N GLU A 105 -5.64 0.55 -15.50
CA GLU A 105 -4.50 1.09 -14.77
C GLU A 105 -4.64 2.59 -14.54
N LYS A 106 -4.97 3.34 -15.60
CA LYS A 106 -5.19 4.79 -15.53
C LYS A 106 -6.36 5.16 -14.63
N VAL A 107 -7.43 4.38 -14.59
CA VAL A 107 -8.58 4.63 -13.69
C VAL A 107 -8.17 4.59 -12.24
N TRP A 108 -7.32 3.62 -11.90
CA TRP A 108 -6.80 3.47 -10.55
C TRP A 108 -5.77 4.52 -10.17
N GLU A 109 -5.33 5.37 -11.11
CA GLU A 109 -4.42 6.49 -10.89
C GLU A 109 -5.16 7.83 -10.90
N ASP A 110 -6.22 7.97 -11.69
CA ASP A 110 -7.03 9.18 -11.76
C ASP A 110 -7.75 9.45 -10.42
N GLN A 111 -7.39 10.58 -9.80
CA GLN A 111 -7.94 10.99 -8.52
C GLN A 111 -9.45 11.26 -8.58
N LYS A 112 -9.98 11.78 -9.70
CA LYS A 112 -11.41 12.05 -9.85
C LYS A 112 -12.21 10.76 -9.84
N MET A 113 -11.76 9.79 -10.63
CA MET A 113 -12.36 8.46 -10.70
C MET A 113 -12.25 7.73 -9.36
N GLN A 114 -11.13 7.85 -8.65
CA GLN A 114 -11.01 7.26 -7.31
C GLN A 114 -12.04 7.80 -6.32
N VAL A 115 -12.35 9.10 -6.37
CA VAL A 115 -13.37 9.71 -5.50
C VAL A 115 -14.75 9.18 -5.85
N GLU A 116 -15.09 9.11 -7.14
CA GLU A 116 -16.37 8.57 -7.60
C GLU A 116 -16.55 7.09 -7.22
N LEU A 117 -15.47 6.32 -7.35
CA LEU A 117 -15.50 4.87 -7.14
C LEU A 117 -15.37 4.49 -5.67
N ALA A 118 -14.92 5.41 -4.80
CA ALA A 118 -14.58 5.18 -3.40
C ALA A 118 -15.67 4.41 -2.63
N ASP A 119 -16.94 4.76 -2.85
CA ASP A 119 -18.09 4.12 -2.19
C ASP A 119 -18.29 2.66 -2.62
N SER A 120 -17.87 2.33 -3.83
CA SER A 120 -17.94 0.97 -4.40
C SER A 120 -16.68 0.14 -4.12
N VAL A 121 -15.59 0.76 -3.65
CA VAL A 121 -14.33 0.06 -3.42
C VAL A 121 -14.46 -0.92 -2.24
N LYS A 122 -14.08 -2.16 -2.49
CA LYS A 122 -13.97 -3.22 -1.48
C LYS A 122 -12.58 -3.86 -1.53
N ARG A 123 -12.13 -4.36 -0.38
CA ARG A 123 -10.82 -5.01 -0.26
C ARG A 123 -10.99 -6.42 0.30
N ARG A 124 -10.52 -7.41 -0.47
CA ARG A 124 -10.37 -8.79 -0.01
C ARG A 124 -8.90 -9.06 0.30
N VAL A 125 -8.65 -9.87 1.34
CA VAL A 125 -7.30 -10.30 1.72
C VAL A 125 -7.18 -11.80 1.51
N LEU A 126 -6.16 -12.23 0.76
CA LEU A 126 -5.73 -13.63 0.66
C LEU A 126 -4.45 -13.77 1.48
N ARG A 127 -4.49 -14.58 2.54
CA ARG A 127 -3.32 -14.85 3.38
C ARG A 127 -2.40 -15.85 2.69
N ILE A 128 -1.10 -15.75 2.93
CA ILE A 128 -0.13 -16.73 2.45
C ILE A 128 0.11 -17.75 3.56
N HIS A 129 -0.03 -19.03 3.21
CA HIS A 129 0.32 -20.15 4.08
C HIS A 129 1.64 -20.75 3.62
N TYR A 130 2.59 -20.91 4.54
CA TYR A 130 3.85 -21.58 4.24
C TYR A 130 3.75 -23.03 4.71
N GLU A 131 3.99 -23.99 3.82
CA GLU A 131 3.97 -25.41 4.16
C GLU A 131 4.98 -25.71 5.29
N GLY A 132 4.55 -26.45 6.32
CA GLY A 132 5.37 -26.74 7.50
C GLY A 132 5.42 -25.64 8.55
N TYR A 133 4.73 -24.50 8.35
CA TYR A 133 4.60 -23.44 9.34
C TYR A 133 3.13 -23.24 9.69
N GLU A 134 2.76 -23.37 10.97
CA GLU A 134 1.43 -22.98 11.42
C GLU A 134 1.30 -21.46 11.35
N VAL A 135 0.45 -20.97 10.45
CA VAL A 135 0.09 -19.54 10.42
C VAL A 135 -0.77 -19.25 11.64
N PRO A 136 -0.39 -18.30 12.52
CA PRO A 136 -1.26 -17.85 13.58
C PRO A 136 -2.55 -17.31 12.96
N VAL A 137 -3.65 -18.03 13.18
CA VAL A 137 -5.00 -17.56 12.83
C VAL A 137 -5.35 -16.48 13.84
N ASP A 138 -4.80 -15.27 13.64
CA ASP A 138 -5.18 -14.12 14.46
C ASP A 138 -6.69 -13.87 14.31
N ALA A 139 -7.38 -14.22 15.41
CA ALA A 139 -8.68 -13.86 15.94
C ALA A 139 -9.96 -14.21 15.13
N PRO A 140 -10.90 -14.99 15.72
CA PRO A 140 -12.26 -15.09 15.21
C PRO A 140 -12.99 -13.75 15.31
N GLU A 141 -13.88 -13.48 14.35
CA GLU A 141 -14.85 -12.40 14.45
C GLU A 141 -15.63 -12.50 15.77
N LYS A 142 -15.74 -11.36 16.46
CA LYS A 142 -16.33 -11.21 17.79
C LYS A 142 -17.74 -11.79 17.87
N SER A 143 -17.93 -12.79 18.74
CA SER A 143 -19.20 -13.02 19.44
C SER A 143 -18.97 -13.17 20.94
N ALA A 144 -19.78 -12.43 21.70
CA ALA A 144 -20.06 -12.52 23.14
C ALA A 144 -19.00 -12.03 24.16
N LYS A 145 -19.47 -11.05 24.95
CA LYS A 145 -18.83 -10.38 26.08
C LYS A 145 -18.66 -11.31 27.30
N SER A 146 -17.50 -11.22 27.96
CA SER A 146 -17.40 -11.33 29.41
C SER A 146 -16.44 -10.25 29.95
N LYS A 147 -16.92 -9.52 30.97
CA LYS A 147 -16.33 -8.31 31.55
C LYS A 147 -15.25 -8.66 32.61
N LYS A 148 -14.13 -7.93 32.65
CA LYS A 148 -13.70 -7.21 33.89
C LYS A 148 -12.60 -6.16 33.66
N LYS A 149 -12.86 -4.97 34.27
CA LYS A 149 -12.04 -3.82 34.73
C LYS A 149 -10.51 -4.04 34.78
N LYS A 150 -9.63 -3.03 34.65
CA LYS A 150 -9.66 -1.63 35.16
C LYS A 150 -8.47 -0.80 34.58
N LYS A 151 -8.66 0.54 34.46
CA LYS A 151 -7.71 1.69 34.60
C LYS A 151 -6.38 1.65 33.80
N GLY A 152 -5.94 2.68 33.09
CA GLY A 152 -6.37 4.09 32.93
C GLY A 152 -5.20 4.92 32.37
N GLY A 153 -5.51 5.96 31.56
CA GLY A 153 -4.74 7.20 31.25
C GLY A 153 -3.29 7.08 30.76
N SER A 154 -2.87 7.74 29.69
CA SER A 154 -2.88 9.20 29.54
C SER A 154 -3.06 9.66 28.08
N LYS A 155 -3.59 10.88 27.96
CA LYS A 155 -4.11 11.56 26.77
C LYS A 155 -3.34 12.88 26.69
N GLU A 156 -2.23 12.90 25.97
CA GLU A 156 -1.39 14.10 25.78
C GLU A 156 -0.56 13.88 24.51
N SER A 157 -0.99 14.46 23.38
CA SER A 157 -0.21 14.56 22.11
C SER A 157 -1.02 15.12 20.93
N ILE A 158 -2.30 15.46 21.12
CA ILE A 158 -3.17 15.90 20.01
C ILE A 158 -3.30 17.43 19.89
N ASP A 159 -2.95 18.21 20.92
CA ASP A 159 -3.20 19.67 20.91
C ASP A 159 -2.11 20.54 20.25
N GLU A 160 -0.85 20.11 20.17
CA GLU A 160 0.23 20.97 19.62
C GLU A 160 0.17 21.11 18.09
N LYS A 161 -0.22 20.06 17.36
CA LYS A 161 -0.26 20.10 15.88
C LYS A 161 -1.42 20.93 15.32
N LYS A 162 -2.46 21.21 16.10
CA LYS A 162 -3.58 22.04 15.65
C LYS A 162 -3.28 23.54 15.81
N ILE A 163 -2.59 23.91 16.89
CA ILE A 163 -2.21 25.30 17.18
C ILE A 163 -1.15 25.80 16.17
N GLU A 164 -0.24 24.94 15.72
CA GLU A 164 0.80 25.32 14.75
C GLU A 164 0.23 25.58 13.34
N ARG A 165 -0.79 24.81 12.93
CA ARG A 165 -1.45 24.95 11.63
C ARG A 165 -2.31 26.21 11.55
N GLU A 166 -2.87 26.65 12.68
CA GLU A 166 -3.66 27.88 12.78
C GLU A 166 -2.77 29.13 12.79
N LYS A 167 -1.57 29.06 13.41
CA LYS A 167 -0.56 30.14 13.34
C LYS A 167 0.05 30.30 11.94
N MET A 168 0.28 29.21 11.19
CA MET A 168 0.75 29.30 9.80
C MET A 168 -0.31 29.88 8.85
N ALA A 169 -1.59 29.60 9.06
CA ALA A 169 -2.66 30.17 8.22
C ALA A 169 -2.82 31.69 8.42
N ALA A 170 -2.67 32.18 9.65
CA ALA A 170 -2.73 33.62 9.95
C ALA A 170 -1.54 34.40 9.33
N ALA A 171 -0.34 33.83 9.32
CA ALA A 171 0.83 34.47 8.73
C ALA A 171 0.75 34.57 7.19
N VAL A 172 0.15 33.58 6.52
CA VAL A 172 -0.04 33.60 5.06
C VAL A 172 -1.12 34.60 4.66
N ALA A 173 -2.20 34.73 5.43
CA ALA A 173 -3.25 35.71 5.17
C ALA A 173 -2.77 37.16 5.37
N ALA A 174 -1.93 37.43 6.38
CA ALA A 174 -1.35 38.75 6.59
C ALA A 174 -0.38 39.18 5.48
N ASN A 175 0.40 38.24 4.93
CA ASN A 175 1.35 38.54 3.86
C ASN A 175 0.66 38.78 2.50
N ALA A 176 -0.47 38.12 2.25
CA ALA A 176 -1.29 38.37 1.06
C ALA A 176 -1.94 39.76 1.07
N LEU A 177 -2.35 40.28 2.24
CA LEU A 177 -2.92 41.62 2.36
C LEU A 177 -1.86 42.72 2.23
N ALA A 178 -0.62 42.46 2.68
CA ALA A 178 0.50 43.41 2.54
C ALA A 178 0.98 43.57 1.08
N GLN A 179 0.88 42.52 0.25
CA GLN A 179 1.24 42.59 -1.17
C GLN A 179 0.24 43.41 -2.01
N ALA A 180 -1.02 43.54 -1.56
CA ALA A 180 -2.01 44.39 -2.22
C ALA A 180 -1.83 45.90 -1.90
N ALA A 181 -1.07 46.24 -0.85
CA ALA A 181 -0.90 47.61 -0.35
C ALA A 181 0.41 48.30 -0.78
N GLY A 182 1.23 47.67 -1.63
CA GLY A 182 2.38 48.33 -2.27
C GLY A 182 3.51 48.76 -1.33
N GLN A 183 3.73 48.09 -0.19
CA GLN A 183 4.91 48.34 0.64
C GLN A 183 6.11 47.44 0.25
N PRO A 184 7.34 47.99 0.23
CA PRO A 184 8.53 47.21 -0.11
C PRO A 184 8.88 46.20 1.00
N GLN A 185 9.12 44.95 0.60
CA GLN A 185 9.49 43.84 1.47
C GLN A 185 10.89 44.05 2.08
N PRO A 186 11.10 43.78 3.39
CA PRO A 186 12.44 43.75 3.97
C PRO A 186 13.21 42.52 3.46
N PHE A 187 14.41 42.74 2.93
CA PHE A 187 15.29 41.70 2.42
C PHE A 187 15.61 40.66 3.51
N PRO A 188 15.57 39.35 3.20
CA PRO A 188 16.03 38.33 4.14
C PRO A 188 17.55 38.45 4.32
N HIS A 189 17.98 38.51 5.59
CA HIS A 189 19.38 38.51 5.98
C HIS A 189 20.02 37.17 5.59
N ILE A 190 20.92 37.22 4.59
CA ILE A 190 21.66 36.06 4.08
C ILE A 190 22.71 35.68 5.12
N GLN A 191 22.55 34.52 5.76
CA GLN A 191 23.60 33.90 6.57
C GLN A 191 24.69 33.37 5.61
N PRO A 192 25.99 33.59 5.88
CA PRO A 192 27.06 33.06 5.05
C PRO A 192 27.12 31.53 5.13
N ILE A 193 27.09 30.88 3.96
CA ILE A 193 27.31 29.45 3.80
C ILE A 193 28.80 29.17 4.04
N VAL A 194 29.12 28.48 5.13
CA VAL A 194 30.47 27.98 5.39
C VAL A 194 30.69 26.75 4.52
N TYR A 195 31.56 26.87 3.51
CA TYR A 195 32.05 25.73 2.74
C TYR A 195 33.14 25.01 3.55
N ILE A 196 32.88 23.77 3.96
CA ILE A 196 33.93 22.86 4.45
C ILE A 196 34.58 22.25 3.21
N VAL A 197 35.77 22.76 2.85
CA VAL A 197 36.63 22.16 1.84
C VAL A 197 37.33 20.95 2.48
N TYR A 198 36.90 19.74 2.11
CA TYR A 198 37.66 18.53 2.40
C TYR A 198 38.90 18.51 1.50
N GLN A 199 40.05 18.89 2.06
CA GLN A 199 41.34 18.58 1.46
C GLN A 199 41.57 17.07 1.53
N GLY A 200 41.76 16.45 0.37
CA GLY A 200 41.96 15.01 0.23
C GLY A 200 43.18 14.52 1.00
N LEU A 201 42.99 13.42 1.72
CA LEU A 201 44.10 12.60 2.20
C LEU A 201 44.85 12.02 0.99
N PRO A 202 46.19 12.06 0.97
CA PRO A 202 46.96 11.33 -0.02
C PRO A 202 46.86 9.80 0.19
N PRO A 203 46.95 9.01 -0.89
CA PRO A 203 46.91 7.55 -0.80
C PRO A 203 48.15 7.01 -0.09
N LYS A 204 47.97 5.96 0.73
CA LYS A 204 49.07 5.16 1.27
C LYS A 204 49.66 4.34 0.13
N GLU A 205 50.92 4.57 -0.18
CA GLU A 205 51.72 3.65 -0.98
C GLU A 205 52.19 2.50 -0.07
N ASP A 206 51.75 1.28 -0.40
CA ASP A 206 52.28 0.05 0.15
C ASP A 206 53.68 -0.20 -0.41
N GLY A 207 54.70 -0.02 0.43
CA GLY A 207 56.08 -0.36 0.13
C GLY A 207 56.32 -1.86 0.26
N VAL A 208 56.43 -2.54 -0.88
CA VAL A 208 56.89 -3.93 -1.03
C VAL A 208 58.42 -3.97 -1.11
N GLU A 209 58.99 -4.94 -0.37
CA GLU A 209 60.32 -5.59 -0.43
C GLU A 209 61.59 -4.74 -0.62
N ALA A 210 62.44 -4.82 0.40
CA ALA A 210 63.90 -4.77 0.24
C ALA A 210 64.48 -6.16 0.59
N LYS A 211 65.12 -6.76 -0.43
CA LYS A 211 66.24 -7.71 -0.46
C LYS A 211 66.51 -8.63 0.73
#